data_AF-A0A1W6QFG2-F1
#
_entry.id   AF-A0A1W6QFG2-F1
#
_cell.length_a   1.000
_cell.length_b   1.000
_cell.length_c   1.000
_cell.angle_alpha   90.00
_cell.angle_beta   90.00
_cell.angle_gamma   90.00
#
_symmetry.space_group_name_H-M   'P 1'
#
loop_
_entity.id
_entity.type
_entity.pdbx_description
1 polymer ?
#
loop_
_entity_poly.entity_id
_entity_poly.type
_entity_poly.pdbx_seq_one_letter_code
_entity_poly.pdbx_strand_id
1 'polypeptide(L)'
;AKLIVETDTFGSRVRIKGAETGLYICMNKRGKLIGKKNGHGRDCIFTEIVLENNYTALRNAHYEGWYMAFTRRGRPRKGSRTRQHQREVHF
;
A
#
# COMPACT_ATOMS: atom_id res chain seq x y z
N ALA A 1 2.66 -15.57 2.91
CA ALA A 1 2.98 -14.61 3.99
C ALA A 1 1.67 -14.14 4.63
N LYS A 2 1.63 -13.96 5.95
CA LYS A 2 0.39 -13.61 6.67
C LYS A 2 0.35 -12.11 6.98
N LEU A 3 -0.74 -11.46 6.57
CA LEU A 3 -1.01 -10.05 6.83
C LEU A 3 -2.26 -9.93 7.71
N ILE A 4 -2.27 -8.92 8.57
CA ILE A 4 -3.44 -8.45 9.30
C ILE A 4 -3.85 -7.14 8.63
N VAL A 5 -5.09 -7.06 8.18
CA VAL A 5 -5.66 -5.87 7.53
C VAL A 5 -6.68 -5.26 8.49
N GLU A 6 -6.39 -4.06 8.95
CA GLU A 6 -7.23 -3.31 9.89
C GLU A 6 -7.95 -2.21 9.11
N THR A 7 -9.29 -2.20 9.12
CA THR A 7 -10.07 -1.12 8.51
C THR A 7 -9.85 0.16 9.32
N ASP A 8 -9.45 1.24 8.65
CA ASP A 8 -9.28 2.57 9.27
C ASP A 8 -10.64 3.23 9.47
N THR A 9 -11.36 3.49 8.37
CA THR A 9 -12.68 4.14 8.32
C THR A 9 -13.40 3.76 7.00
N PHE A 10 -14.51 4.44 6.67
CA PHE A 10 -15.25 4.30 5.41
C PHE A 10 -14.38 4.56 4.15
N GLY A 11 -14.84 4.08 2.99
CA GLY A 11 -14.16 4.28 1.71
C GLY A 11 -12.98 3.33 1.47
N SER A 12 -13.12 2.08 1.94
CA SER A 12 -12.13 1.00 1.74
C SER A 12 -10.72 1.38 2.19
N ARG A 13 -10.61 2.10 3.31
CA ARG A 13 -9.33 2.54 3.87
C ARG A 13 -8.81 1.50 4.85
N VAL A 14 -7.58 1.06 4.64
CA VAL A 14 -6.97 -0.05 5.40
C VAL A 14 -5.56 0.30 5.87
N ARG A 15 -5.19 -0.26 7.02
CA ARG A 15 -3.80 -0.42 7.47
C ARG A 15 -3.39 -1.86 7.29
N ILE A 16 -2.18 -2.08 6.80
CA ILE A 16 -1.66 -3.42 6.51
C ILE A 16 -0.49 -3.70 7.43
N LYS A 17 -0.58 -4.76 8.23
CA LYS A 17 0.41 -5.15 9.24
C LYS A 17 0.92 -6.56 8.98
N GLY A 18 2.22 -6.76 9.07
CA GLY A 18 2.80 -8.11 9.06
C GLY A 18 2.46 -8.86 10.34
N ALA A 19 1.83 -10.04 10.23
CA ALA A 19 1.40 -10.78 11.42
C ALA A 19 2.58 -11.23 12.30
N GLU A 20 3.70 -11.63 11.68
CA GLU A 20 4.90 -12.07 12.40
C GLU A 20 5.70 -10.91 13.00
N THR A 21 5.91 -9.83 12.24
CA THR A 21 6.80 -8.73 12.65
C THR A 21 6.08 -7.65 13.46
N GLY A 22 4.74 -7.60 13.37
CA GLY A 22 3.93 -6.52 13.92
C GLY A 22 4.17 -5.16 13.25
N LEU A 23 4.92 -5.09 12.14
CA LEU A 23 5.21 -3.84 11.44
C LEU A 23 4.09 -3.51 10.44
N TYR A 24 3.67 -2.24 10.46
CA TYR A 24 2.79 -1.67 9.46
C TYR A 24 3.57 -1.34 8.18
N ILE A 25 2.98 -1.66 7.03
CA ILE A 25 3.46 -1.17 5.75
C ILE A 25 3.03 0.28 5.62
N CYS A 26 3.99 1.17 5.38
CA CYS A 26 3.76 2.59 5.17
C CYS A 26 4.56 3.09 3.97
N MET A 27 4.24 4.27 3.46
CA MET A 27 4.99 4.92 2.40
C MET A 27 5.60 6.22 2.90
N ASN A 28 6.90 6.46 2.69
CA ASN A 28 7.50 7.73 3.09
C ASN A 28 7.40 8.81 1.99
N LYS A 29 7.82 10.05 2.32
CA LYS A 29 7.84 11.20 1.38
C LYS A 29 8.67 11.01 0.11
N ARG A 30 9.53 9.98 0.04
CA ARG A 30 10.31 9.61 -1.15
C ARG A 30 9.61 8.55 -2.00
N GLY A 31 8.40 8.17 -1.62
CA GLY A 31 7.60 7.10 -2.23
C GLY A 31 8.08 5.69 -1.90
N LYS A 32 8.98 5.51 -0.91
CA LYS A 32 9.50 4.18 -0.56
C LYS A 32 8.56 3.50 0.43
N LEU A 33 8.23 2.23 0.17
CA LEU A 33 7.59 1.35 1.13
C LEU A 33 8.55 1.02 2.29
N ILE A 34 8.08 1.20 3.51
CA ILE A 34 8.83 0.99 4.75
C ILE A 34 7.96 0.26 5.77
N GLY A 35 8.60 -0.46 6.70
CA GLY A 35 7.94 -1.01 7.88
C GLY A 35 8.04 -0.05 9.07
N LYS A 36 6.93 0.21 9.78
CA LYS A 36 6.89 1.03 11.00
C LYS A 36 6.19 0.29 12.13
N LYS A 37 6.68 0.42 13.36
CA LYS A 37 5.98 -0.10 14.56
C LYS A 37 4.68 0.70 14.84
N ASN A 38 4.75 2.02 14.71
CA ASN A 38 3.60 2.91 14.84
C ASN A 38 2.94 3.14 13.46
N GLY A 39 1.72 2.63 13.29
CA GLY A 39 0.90 2.72 12.08
C GLY A 39 -0.19 3.80 12.09
N HIS A 40 -0.25 4.68 13.09
CA HIS A 40 -1.33 5.66 13.22
C HIS A 40 -1.31 6.75 12.14
N GLY A 41 -0.14 7.02 11.55
CA GLY A 41 0.02 8.05 10.52
C GLY A 41 -0.73 7.73 9.23
N ARG A 42 -1.22 8.78 8.55
CA ARG A 42 -1.90 8.65 7.24
C ARG A 42 -1.02 8.02 6.16
N ASP A 43 0.29 8.09 6.33
CA ASP A 43 1.29 7.45 5.47
C ASP A 43 1.24 5.92 5.51
N CYS A 44 0.59 5.35 6.52
CA CYS A 44 0.37 3.91 6.71
C CYS A 44 -1.02 3.44 6.28
N ILE A 45 -1.84 4.33 5.72
CA ILE A 45 -3.21 4.05 5.29
C ILE A 45 -3.23 3.96 3.77
N PHE A 46 -3.90 2.94 3.26
CA PHE A 46 -4.12 2.72 1.83
C PHE A 46 -5.62 2.64 1.56
N THR A 47 -6.06 3.21 0.44
CA THR A 47 -7.38 2.93 -0.14
C THR A 47 -7.25 1.71 -1.01
N GLU A 48 -8.02 0.68 -0.70
CA GLU A 48 -8.24 -0.50 -1.54
C GLU A 48 -9.19 -0.13 -2.68
N ILE A 49 -8.76 -0.43 -3.90
CA ILE A 49 -9.48 -0.13 -5.14
C ILE A 49 -9.59 -1.43 -5.92
N VAL A 50 -10.81 -1.87 -6.20
CA VAL A 50 -11.06 -2.92 -7.19
C VAL A 50 -11.04 -2.27 -8.57
N LEU A 51 -10.09 -2.67 -9.40
CA LEU A 51 -9.90 -2.13 -10.74
C LEU A 51 -10.88 -2.80 -11.73
N GLU A 52 -11.09 -2.16 -12.89
CA GLU A 52 -11.93 -2.68 -13.97
C GLU A 52 -11.47 -4.05 -14.51
N ASN A 53 -10.18 -4.36 -14.37
CA ASN A 53 -9.61 -5.66 -14.73
C ASN A 53 -9.68 -6.69 -13.58
N ASN A 54 -10.47 -6.42 -12.54
CA ASN A 54 -10.70 -7.26 -11.36
C ASN A 54 -9.47 -7.50 -10.46
N TYR A 55 -8.37 -6.78 -10.68
CA TYR A 55 -7.25 -6.75 -9.74
C TYR A 55 -7.49 -5.72 -8.64
N THR A 56 -6.83 -5.92 -7.50
CA THR A 56 -6.82 -4.94 -6.42
C THR A 56 -5.62 -4.00 -6.58
N ALA A 57 -5.82 -2.71 -6.32
CA ALA A 57 -4.75 -1.73 -6.16
C ALA A 57 -4.85 -1.04 -4.79
N LEU A 58 -3.69 -0.72 -4.22
CA LEU A 58 -3.59 -0.08 -2.90
C LEU A 58 -2.97 1.31 -3.07
N ARG A 59 -3.82 2.35 -3.06
CA ARG A 59 -3.38 3.75 -3.20
C ARG A 59 -3.10 4.37 -1.84
N ASN A 60 -1.94 4.98 -1.64
CA ASN A 60 -1.62 5.62 -0.37
C ASN A 60 -2.56 6.81 -0.10
N ALA A 61 -3.04 6.93 1.14
CA ALA A 61 -4.05 7.92 1.49
C ALA A 61 -3.49 9.26 1.97
N HIS A 62 -2.16 9.38 2.07
CA HIS A 62 -1.46 10.64 2.30
C HIS A 62 -0.82 11.17 1.00
N TYR A 63 -0.22 10.29 0.21
CA TYR A 63 0.36 10.61 -1.09
C TYR A 63 -0.58 10.16 -2.22
N GLU A 64 -1.55 11.02 -2.54
CA GLU A 64 -2.54 10.72 -3.58
C GLU A 64 -1.87 10.42 -4.93
N GLY A 65 -2.42 9.45 -5.66
CA GLY A 65 -1.88 8.97 -6.92
C GLY A 65 -0.64 8.07 -6.80
N TRP A 66 -0.14 7.79 -5.59
CA TRP A 66 0.94 6.81 -5.38
C TRP A 66 0.38 5.48 -4.91
N TYR A 67 0.86 4.40 -5.51
CA TYR A 67 0.37 3.04 -5.27
C TYR A 67 1.44 2.17 -4.62
N MET A 68 1.01 1.22 -3.79
CA MET A 68 1.86 0.08 -3.42
C MET A 68 2.21 -0.69 -4.68
N ALA A 69 3.50 -1.00 -4.86
CA ALA A 69 3.94 -1.62 -6.10
C ALA A 69 5.23 -2.41 -5.93
N PHE A 70 5.35 -3.49 -6.69
CA PHE A 70 6.53 -4.34 -6.74
C PHE A 70 6.93 -4.64 -8.18
N THR A 71 8.22 -4.64 -8.44
CA THR A 71 8.76 -5.11 -9.73
C THR A 71 8.49 -6.61 -9.90
N ARG A 72 8.66 -7.13 -11.12
CA ARG A 72 8.60 -8.57 -11.42
C ARG A 72 9.52 -9.45 -10.55
N ARG A 73 10.61 -8.88 -10.00
CA ARG A 73 11.53 -9.58 -9.09
C ARG A 73 11.18 -9.40 -7.61
N GLY A 74 9.99 -8.89 -7.29
CA GLY A 74 9.52 -8.66 -5.92
C GLY A 74 10.14 -7.45 -5.21
N ARG A 75 10.95 -6.63 -5.89
CA ARG A 75 11.54 -5.42 -5.28
C ARG A 75 10.49 -4.30 -5.17
N PRO A 76 10.37 -3.60 -4.03
CA PRO A 76 9.47 -2.44 -3.89
C PRO A 76 9.78 -1.34 -4.92
N ARG A 77 8.74 -0.76 -5.52
CA ARG A 77 8.86 0.41 -6.39
C ARG A 77 8.54 1.70 -5.64
N LYS A 78 9.12 2.81 -6.14
CA LYS A 78 8.83 4.15 -5.61
C LYS A 78 7.44 4.58 -6.06
N GLY A 79 6.59 4.99 -5.13
CA GLY A 79 5.23 5.49 -5.39
C GLY A 79 5.17 6.59 -6.46
N SER A 80 6.15 7.50 -6.48
CA SER A 80 6.25 8.56 -7.50
C SER A 80 6.39 8.05 -8.95
N ARG A 81 6.75 6.78 -9.14
CA ARG A 81 6.90 6.12 -10.44
C ARG A 81 5.76 5.14 -10.76
N THR A 82 4.70 5.16 -9.94
CA THR A 82 3.54 4.28 -10.09
C THR A 82 2.41 4.98 -10.86
N ARG A 83 1.64 4.20 -11.60
CA ARG A 83 0.39 4.58 -12.26
C ARG A 83 -0.57 3.41 -12.20
N GLN A 84 -1.87 3.69 -12.14
CA GLN A 84 -2.91 2.65 -11.93
C GLN A 84 -2.90 1.53 -13.00
N HIS A 85 -2.56 1.83 -14.25
CA HIS A 85 -2.55 0.83 -15.33
C HIS A 85 -1.33 -0.10 -15.29
N GLN A 86 -0.30 0.19 -14.48
CA GLN A 86 0.92 -0.61 -14.45
C GLN A 86 0.66 -1.92 -13.70
N ARG A 87 0.99 -3.06 -14.32
CA ARG A 87 0.86 -4.39 -13.68
C ARG A 87 1.56 -4.53 -12.33
N GLU A 88 2.58 -3.70 -12.09
CA GLU A 88 3.34 -3.70 -10.84
C GLU A 88 2.53 -3.18 -9.64
N VAL A 89 1.37 -2.55 -9.85
CA VAL A 89 0.46 -2.07 -8.79
C VAL A 89 -0.76 -2.97 -8.60
N HIS A 90 -0.88 -4.03 -9.39
CA HIS A 90 -2.01 -4.96 -9.41
C HIS A 90 -1.72 -6.15 -8.48
N PHE A 91 -2.65 -6.45 -7.59
CA PHE A 91 -2.60 -7.53 -6.61
C PHE A 91 -3.79 -8.47 -6.79
#